data_AF-A0A1X7BYW8-F1
#
_entry.id   AF-A0A1X7BYW8-F1
#
_cell.length_a   1.000
_cell.length_b   1.000
_cell.length_c   1.000
_cell.angle_alpha   90.00
_cell.angle_beta   90.00
_cell.angle_gamma   90.00
#
_symmetry.space_group_name_H-M   'P 1'
#
loop_
_entity.id
_entity.type
_entity.pdbx_description
1 polymer ?
#
loop_
_entity_poly.entity_id
_entity_poly.type
_entity_poly.pdbx_seq_one_letter_code
_entity_poly.pdbx_strand_id
1 'polypeptide(L)'
;MARTPTRQLVEGRIHYLYDSHSELPWREIEAAVDKQFLDSERKEIYFCTMEYSEELCWHSGGARKADVTKLRNEMLKPMDAICRLAERFQPLGNSIIDPEDRKAMDALSQMHADGKINLGTEFHNVAASVSNLAVRLREMTTFEPDQTGQSPELFGLEKFVEQSLSGANSKPAKRSAALIENAASGVKEYSKWGIPIGPKSKIFRLFVNSVLKENFTEYQVREAFKNVRKRFRRNNSPGGR
;
A
#
# COMPACT_ATOMS: atom_id res chain seq x y z
N MET A 1 -29.48 -28.76 -1.19
CA MET A 1 -29.43 -27.34 -1.62
C MET A 1 -28.00 -26.86 -1.49
N ALA A 2 -27.31 -26.59 -2.60
CA ALA A 2 -25.94 -26.09 -2.57
C ALA A 2 -25.96 -24.63 -2.08
N ARG A 3 -25.20 -24.34 -1.01
CA ARG A 3 -25.01 -22.97 -0.53
C ARG A 3 -24.22 -22.21 -1.59
N THR A 4 -24.86 -21.31 -2.30
CA THR A 4 -24.19 -20.36 -3.19
C THR A 4 -23.22 -19.54 -2.34
N PRO A 5 -21.91 -19.58 -2.58
CA PRO A 5 -20.99 -18.72 -1.84
C PRO A 5 -21.31 -17.27 -2.19
N THR A 6 -21.81 -16.52 -1.20
CA THR A 6 -22.01 -15.08 -1.31
C THR A 6 -20.66 -14.46 -1.60
N ARG A 7 -20.39 -14.13 -2.87
CA ARG A 7 -19.24 -13.30 -3.24
C ARG A 7 -19.46 -11.92 -2.63
N GLN A 8 -18.95 -11.70 -1.43
CA GLN A 8 -18.80 -10.36 -0.90
C GLN A 8 -17.73 -9.67 -1.75
N LEU A 9 -18.16 -8.76 -2.61
CA LEU A 9 -17.28 -7.75 -3.19
C LEU A 9 -16.71 -6.95 -2.01
N VAL A 10 -15.44 -7.20 -1.69
CA VAL A 10 -14.69 -6.32 -0.81
C VAL A 10 -14.37 -5.08 -1.65
N GLU A 11 -15.25 -4.08 -1.60
CA GLU A 11 -14.92 -2.75 -2.12
C GLU A 11 -13.80 -2.18 -1.23
N GLY A 12 -12.58 -2.16 -1.75
CA GLY A 12 -11.45 -1.50 -1.10
C GLY A 12 -11.66 0.02 -1.15
N ARG A 13 -12.46 0.55 -0.23
CA ARG A 13 -12.58 2.00 -0.03
C ARG A 13 -11.68 2.43 1.11
N ILE A 14 -10.85 3.43 0.85
CA ILE A 14 -10.09 4.10 1.91
C ILE A 14 -11.08 4.91 2.73
N HIS A 15 -11.10 4.66 4.04
CA HIS A 15 -11.87 5.46 4.98
C HIS A 15 -10.97 6.59 5.49
N TYR A 16 -11.11 7.77 4.89
CA TYR A 16 -10.42 8.97 5.36
C TYR A 16 -11.01 9.44 6.69
N LEU A 17 -10.17 9.91 7.61
CA LEU A 17 -10.61 10.49 8.88
C LEU A 17 -11.42 11.78 8.71
N TYR A 18 -11.14 12.51 7.62
CA TYR A 18 -11.75 13.78 7.25
C TYR A 18 -11.84 13.85 5.72
N ASP A 19 -12.90 14.41 5.17
CA ASP A 19 -13.09 14.55 3.72
C ASP A 19 -12.44 15.82 3.16
N SER A 20 -12.14 16.79 4.03
CA SER A 20 -11.52 18.05 3.65
C SER A 20 -10.68 18.66 4.77
N HIS A 21 -9.77 19.57 4.42
CA HIS A 21 -8.96 20.27 5.41
C HIS A 21 -9.78 21.15 6.36
N SER A 22 -11.01 21.53 6.03
CA SER A 22 -11.88 22.32 6.93
C SER A 22 -12.54 21.48 8.02
N GLU A 23 -12.58 20.16 7.87
CA GLU A 23 -13.22 19.23 8.82
C GLU A 23 -12.30 18.77 9.95
N LEU A 24 -10.99 19.02 9.85
CA LEU A 24 -10.11 18.77 10.98
C LEU A 24 -10.61 19.55 12.21
N PRO A 25 -10.46 18.99 13.42
CA PRO A 25 -10.89 19.64 14.66
C PRO A 25 -9.92 20.77 15.03
N TRP A 26 -9.86 21.83 14.21
CA TRP A 26 -8.88 22.91 14.31
C TRP A 26 -8.85 23.54 15.68
N ARG A 27 -10.01 23.72 16.31
CA ARG A 27 -10.08 24.27 17.68
C ARG A 27 -9.32 23.41 18.69
N GLU A 28 -9.42 22.09 18.60
CA GLU A 28 -8.73 21.15 19.49
C GLU A 28 -7.24 21.10 19.15
N ILE A 29 -6.90 21.03 17.87
CA ILE A 29 -5.52 20.99 17.38
C ILE A 29 -4.77 22.26 17.81
N GLU A 30 -5.34 23.43 17.55
CA GLU A 30 -4.74 24.74 17.86
C GLU A 30 -4.60 24.96 19.37
N ALA A 31 -5.58 24.52 20.16
CA ALA A 31 -5.50 24.55 21.62
C ALA A 31 -4.42 23.60 22.17
N ALA A 32 -4.25 22.41 21.56
CA ALA A 32 -3.28 21.41 22.01
C ALA A 32 -1.82 21.85 21.81
N VAL A 33 -1.55 22.72 20.82
CA VAL A 33 -0.20 23.22 20.52
C VAL A 33 0.00 24.70 20.81
N ASP A 34 -1.02 25.38 21.33
CA ASP A 34 -1.03 26.83 21.58
C ASP A 34 -0.56 27.65 20.35
N LYS A 35 -1.13 27.32 19.18
CA LYS A 35 -0.80 27.96 17.91
C LYS A 35 -2.01 27.98 16.99
N GLN A 36 -2.26 29.12 16.34
CA GLN A 36 -3.15 29.21 15.18
C GLN A 36 -2.41 28.86 13.88
N PHE A 37 -3.00 28.00 13.06
CA PHE A 37 -2.40 27.58 11.79
C PHE A 37 -2.93 28.40 10.61
N LEU A 38 -2.01 28.79 9.73
CA LEU A 38 -2.37 29.39 8.44
C LEU A 38 -3.08 28.37 7.54
N ASP A 39 -3.90 28.84 6.59
CA ASP A 39 -4.61 27.95 5.66
C ASP A 39 -3.68 27.01 4.86
N SER A 40 -2.50 27.50 4.48
CA SER A 40 -1.46 26.68 3.84
C SER A 40 -0.95 25.55 4.75
N GLU A 41 -0.68 25.86 6.03
CA GLU A 41 -0.27 24.86 7.01
C GLU A 41 -1.40 23.84 7.25
N ARG A 42 -2.65 24.31 7.31
CA ARG A 42 -3.83 23.45 7.47
C ARG A 42 -3.98 22.43 6.34
N LYS A 43 -3.75 22.85 5.09
CA LYS A 43 -3.74 21.97 3.91
C LYS A 43 -2.61 20.94 3.97
N GLU A 44 -1.41 21.33 4.39
CA GLU A 44 -0.30 20.39 4.55
C GLU A 44 -0.57 19.35 5.64
N ILE A 45 -1.15 19.77 6.77
CA ILE A 45 -1.52 18.87 7.88
C ILE A 45 -2.60 17.89 7.43
N TYR A 46 -3.60 18.37 6.67
CA TYR A 46 -4.60 17.50 6.06
C TYR A 46 -3.97 16.46 5.13
N PHE A 47 -3.03 16.87 4.27
CA PHE A 47 -2.30 15.94 3.40
C PHE A 47 -1.56 14.86 4.20
N CYS A 48 -0.87 15.21 5.28
CA CYS A 48 -0.25 14.22 6.18
C CYS A 48 -1.29 13.25 6.79
N THR A 49 -2.51 13.73 7.06
CA THR A 49 -3.60 12.94 7.63
C THR A 49 -4.24 12.01 6.59
N MET A 50 -4.30 12.41 5.33
CA MET A 50 -4.72 11.54 4.23
C MET A 50 -3.76 10.37 4.08
N GLU A 51 -2.46 10.64 4.03
CA GLU A 51 -1.40 9.62 3.93
C GLU A 51 -1.43 8.64 5.11
N TYR A 52 -1.71 9.14 6.32
CA TYR A 52 -1.99 8.30 7.48
C TYR A 52 -3.17 7.35 7.24
N SER A 53 -4.28 7.88 6.71
CA SER A 53 -5.53 7.12 6.52
C SER A 53 -5.38 6.05 5.45
N GLU A 54 -4.62 6.32 4.40
CA GLU A 54 -4.31 5.36 3.33
C GLU A 54 -3.52 4.18 3.87
N GLU A 55 -2.43 4.44 4.60
CA GLU A 55 -1.61 3.38 5.19
C GLU A 55 -2.37 2.62 6.28
N LEU A 56 -3.11 3.33 7.14
CA LEU A 56 -3.97 2.68 8.13
C LEU A 56 -4.96 1.73 7.44
N CYS A 57 -5.63 2.18 6.38
CA CYS A 57 -6.60 1.36 5.65
C CYS A 57 -5.94 0.15 4.98
N TRP A 58 -4.77 0.35 4.36
CA TRP A 58 -4.01 -0.72 3.72
C TRP A 58 -3.59 -1.80 4.73
N HIS A 59 -3.13 -1.39 5.91
CA HIS A 59 -2.67 -2.32 6.95
C HIS A 59 -3.80 -2.88 7.83
N SER A 60 -4.95 -2.17 7.95
CA SER A 60 -6.12 -2.64 8.71
C SER A 60 -7.02 -3.56 7.89
N GLY A 61 -7.14 -3.30 6.58
CA GLY A 61 -8.03 -4.00 5.66
C GLY A 61 -7.32 -4.87 4.61
N GLY A 62 -5.98 -4.89 4.61
CA GLY A 62 -5.20 -5.66 3.65
C GLY A 62 -5.62 -7.14 3.62
N ALA A 63 -5.84 -7.67 2.40
CA ALA A 63 -6.16 -9.07 2.22
C ALA A 63 -5.06 -9.93 2.87
N ARG A 64 -5.46 -10.85 3.77
CA ARG A 64 -4.50 -11.70 4.48
C ARG A 64 -3.67 -12.46 3.46
N LYS A 65 -2.41 -12.76 3.79
CA LYS A 65 -1.53 -13.59 2.93
C LYS A 65 -2.24 -14.84 2.41
N ALA A 66 -3.01 -15.48 3.29
CA ALA A 66 -3.79 -16.66 2.98
C ALA A 66 -4.86 -16.40 1.91
N ASP A 67 -5.58 -15.28 1.99
CA ASP A 67 -6.61 -14.90 1.04
C ASP A 67 -6.02 -14.51 -0.32
N VAL A 68 -4.91 -13.74 -0.33
CA VAL A 68 -4.17 -13.41 -1.56
C VAL A 68 -3.60 -14.67 -2.21
N THR A 69 -3.00 -15.57 -1.42
CA THR A 69 -2.46 -16.84 -1.91
C THR A 69 -3.57 -17.73 -2.45
N LYS A 70 -4.72 -17.77 -1.77
CA LYS A 70 -5.91 -18.51 -2.22
C LYS A 70 -6.43 -17.97 -3.54
N LEU A 71 -6.61 -16.65 -3.66
CA LEU A 71 -7.07 -16.02 -4.91
C LEU A 71 -6.09 -16.26 -6.06
N ARG A 72 -4.78 -16.13 -5.79
CA ARG A 72 -3.72 -16.43 -6.76
C ARG A 72 -3.83 -17.88 -7.26
N ASN A 73 -3.99 -18.84 -6.35
CA ASN A 73 -4.12 -20.24 -6.72
C ASN A 73 -5.45 -20.52 -7.46
N GLU A 74 -6.54 -19.85 -7.09
CA GLU A 74 -7.83 -19.91 -7.78
C GLU A 74 -7.78 -19.32 -9.20
N MET A 75 -6.93 -18.32 -9.45
CA MET A 75 -6.70 -17.74 -10.79
C MET A 75 -5.74 -18.58 -11.63
N LEU A 76 -4.70 -19.16 -11.04
CA LEU A 76 -3.73 -19.98 -11.77
C LEU A 76 -4.36 -21.24 -12.38
N LYS A 77 -5.30 -21.88 -11.66
CA LYS A 77 -5.96 -23.12 -12.12
C LYS A 77 -6.70 -22.97 -13.47
N PRO A 78 -7.60 -22.00 -13.68
CA PRO A 78 -8.24 -21.79 -14.98
C PRO A 78 -7.26 -21.28 -16.04
N MET A 79 -6.24 -20.50 -15.67
CA MET A 79 -5.21 -20.06 -16.62
C MET A 79 -4.40 -21.23 -17.16
N ASP A 80 -3.98 -22.16 -16.30
CA ASP A 80 -3.32 -23.40 -16.72
C ASP A 80 -4.21 -24.28 -17.60
N ALA A 81 -5.52 -24.32 -17.31
CA ALA A 81 -6.47 -25.05 -18.14
C ALA A 81 -6.59 -24.46 -19.55
N ILE A 82 -6.62 -23.12 -19.67
CA ILE A 82 -6.65 -22.42 -20.96
C ILE A 82 -5.35 -22.68 -21.74
N CYS A 83 -4.18 -22.59 -21.10
CA CYS A 83 -2.90 -22.88 -21.74
C CYS A 83 -2.82 -24.33 -22.25
N ARG A 84 -3.23 -25.31 -21.43
CA ARG A 84 -3.30 -26.72 -21.85
C ARG A 84 -4.27 -26.96 -23.00
N LEU A 85 -5.41 -26.26 -22.99
CA LEU A 85 -6.38 -26.34 -24.08
C LEU A 85 -5.76 -25.77 -25.37
N ALA A 86 -5.05 -24.65 -25.31
CA ALA A 86 -4.34 -24.09 -26.47
C ALA A 86 -3.22 -25.00 -26.99
N GLU A 87 -2.43 -25.61 -26.10
CA GLU A 87 -1.42 -26.61 -26.50
C GLU A 87 -2.06 -27.80 -27.23
N ARG A 88 -3.25 -28.25 -26.81
CA ARG A 88 -4.01 -29.33 -27.47
C ARG A 88 -4.51 -28.93 -28.86
N PHE A 89 -4.75 -27.65 -29.10
CA PHE A 89 -5.31 -27.12 -30.35
C PHE A 89 -4.28 -26.38 -31.24
N GLN A 90 -2.99 -26.62 -31.02
CA GLN A 90 -1.92 -25.89 -31.69
C GLN A 90 -2.02 -26.03 -33.22
N PRO A 91 -2.14 -24.91 -33.98
CA PRO A 91 -2.40 -24.96 -35.42
C PRO A 91 -1.23 -25.50 -36.26
N LEU A 92 -0.06 -25.74 -35.65
CA LEU A 92 1.18 -26.16 -36.33
C LEU A 92 1.97 -27.24 -35.57
N GLY A 93 1.40 -27.85 -34.52
CA GLY A 93 2.08 -28.90 -33.76
C GLY A 93 1.89 -30.29 -34.37
N ASN A 94 2.91 -31.14 -34.32
CA ASN A 94 2.82 -32.58 -34.63
C ASN A 94 1.95 -33.39 -33.62
N SER A 95 1.16 -32.70 -32.79
CA SER A 95 0.23 -33.31 -31.85
C SER A 95 -0.93 -33.91 -32.63
N ILE A 96 -1.17 -35.21 -32.42
CA ILE A 96 -2.39 -35.87 -32.91
C ILE A 96 -3.57 -35.22 -32.19
N ILE A 97 -4.19 -34.22 -32.83
CA ILE A 97 -5.45 -33.64 -32.35
C ILE A 97 -6.50 -34.73 -32.48
N ASP A 98 -7.25 -34.98 -31.40
CA ASP A 98 -8.37 -35.91 -31.44
C ASP A 98 -9.36 -35.47 -32.55
N PRO A 99 -9.78 -36.38 -33.44
CA PRO A 99 -10.72 -36.07 -34.51
C PRO A 99 -12.04 -35.44 -34.03
N GLU A 100 -12.50 -35.76 -32.83
CA GLU A 100 -13.71 -35.18 -32.23
C GLU A 100 -13.49 -33.73 -31.80
N ASP A 101 -12.35 -33.43 -31.19
CA ASP A 101 -11.97 -32.08 -30.78
C ASP A 101 -11.82 -31.15 -31.99
N ARG A 102 -11.22 -31.65 -33.07
CA ARG A 102 -11.06 -30.91 -34.32
C ARG A 102 -12.42 -30.54 -34.92
N LYS A 103 -13.36 -31.51 -34.98
CA LYS A 103 -14.72 -31.27 -35.44
C LYS A 103 -15.47 -30.25 -34.57
N ALA A 104 -15.27 -30.29 -33.25
CA ALA A 104 -15.88 -29.32 -32.35
C ALA A 104 -15.34 -27.89 -32.59
N MET A 105 -14.03 -27.72 -32.79
CA MET A 105 -13.44 -26.41 -33.10
C MET A 105 -13.84 -25.88 -34.48
N ASP A 106 -13.91 -26.76 -35.48
CA ASP A 106 -14.38 -26.40 -36.83
C ASP A 106 -15.87 -25.99 -36.78
N ALA A 107 -16.71 -26.71 -36.03
CA ALA A 107 -18.11 -26.37 -35.82
C ALA A 107 -18.27 -25.02 -35.09
N LEU A 108 -17.50 -24.78 -34.02
CA LEU A 108 -17.50 -23.50 -33.29
C LEU A 108 -17.06 -22.34 -34.19
N SER A 109 -16.06 -22.56 -35.06
CA SER A 109 -15.58 -21.57 -36.03
C SER A 109 -16.63 -21.26 -37.10
N GLN A 110 -17.37 -22.26 -37.55
CA GLN A 110 -18.48 -22.08 -38.50
C GLN A 110 -19.71 -21.42 -37.88
N MET A 111 -19.97 -21.65 -36.59
CA MET A 111 -21.06 -21.00 -35.86
C MET A 111 -20.81 -19.52 -35.58
N HIS A 112 -19.54 -19.09 -35.60
CA HIS A 112 -19.17 -17.69 -35.44
C HIS A 112 -19.35 -16.97 -36.79
N ALA A 113 -20.49 -16.29 -36.96
CA ALA A 113 -20.96 -15.70 -38.23
C ALA A 113 -20.12 -14.53 -38.78
N ASP A 114 -18.95 -14.25 -38.22
CA ASP A 114 -18.09 -13.14 -38.64
C ASP A 114 -16.84 -13.70 -39.34
N GLY A 115 -16.87 -13.76 -40.68
CA GLY A 115 -15.83 -14.37 -41.53
C GLY A 115 -14.45 -13.68 -41.51
N LYS A 116 -14.25 -12.74 -40.59
CA LYS A 116 -12.99 -12.00 -40.37
C LYS A 116 -12.21 -12.50 -39.17
N ILE A 117 -12.80 -13.31 -38.29
CA ILE A 117 -12.17 -13.75 -37.04
C ILE A 117 -11.80 -15.24 -37.14
N ASN A 118 -10.50 -15.53 -37.07
CA ASN A 118 -10.02 -16.91 -36.94
C ASN A 118 -10.01 -17.29 -35.45
N LEU A 119 -11.03 -18.03 -35.00
CA LEU A 119 -11.15 -18.45 -33.60
C LEU A 119 -9.93 -19.22 -33.09
N GLY A 120 -9.28 -20.02 -33.94
CA GLY A 120 -8.06 -20.72 -33.58
C GLY A 120 -6.93 -19.75 -33.24
N THR A 121 -6.71 -18.73 -34.08
CA THR A 121 -5.71 -17.68 -33.87
C THR A 121 -6.02 -16.83 -32.65
N GLU A 122 -7.25 -16.37 -32.49
CA GLU A 122 -7.67 -15.58 -31.33
C GLU A 122 -7.55 -16.36 -30.02
N PHE A 123 -7.92 -17.64 -30.02
CA PHE A 123 -7.79 -18.51 -28.87
C PHE A 123 -6.32 -18.68 -28.43
N HIS A 124 -5.40 -18.78 -29.40
CA HIS A 124 -3.95 -18.83 -29.12
C HIS A 124 -3.39 -17.50 -28.62
N ASN A 125 -3.88 -16.37 -29.14
CA ASN A 125 -3.50 -15.05 -28.64
C ASN A 125 -3.96 -14.85 -27.19
N VAL A 126 -5.18 -15.29 -26.86
CA VAL A 126 -5.69 -15.30 -25.48
C VAL A 126 -4.85 -16.21 -24.60
N ALA A 127 -4.53 -17.43 -25.05
CA ALA A 127 -3.71 -18.37 -24.29
C ALA A 127 -2.28 -17.85 -24.05
N ALA A 128 -1.66 -17.18 -25.03
CA ALA A 128 -0.35 -16.54 -24.85
C ALA A 128 -0.40 -15.41 -23.82
N SER A 129 -1.46 -14.59 -23.86
CA SER A 129 -1.68 -13.51 -22.87
C SER A 129 -1.92 -14.06 -21.47
N VAL A 130 -2.69 -15.15 -21.37
CA VAL A 130 -2.97 -15.87 -20.12
C VAL A 130 -1.73 -16.55 -19.56
N SER A 131 -0.87 -17.12 -20.41
CA SER A 131 0.40 -17.74 -20.01
C SER A 131 1.34 -16.70 -19.40
N ASN A 132 1.49 -15.53 -20.03
CA ASN A 132 2.29 -14.43 -19.49
C ASN A 132 1.75 -13.95 -18.13
N LEU A 133 0.42 -13.84 -18.00
CA LEU A 133 -0.22 -13.49 -16.74
C LEU A 133 0.01 -14.55 -15.65
N ALA A 134 -0.09 -15.84 -15.98
CA ALA A 134 0.19 -16.94 -15.06
C ALA A 134 1.66 -16.97 -14.60
N VAL A 135 2.60 -16.71 -15.51
CA VAL A 135 4.04 -16.56 -15.20
C VAL A 135 4.24 -15.40 -14.22
N ARG A 136 3.71 -14.22 -14.53
CA ARG A 136 3.82 -13.05 -13.63
C ARG A 136 3.17 -13.29 -12.25
N LEU A 137 2.03 -13.98 -12.21
CA LEU A 137 1.38 -14.35 -10.95
C LEU A 137 2.19 -15.38 -10.14
N ARG A 138 2.91 -16.28 -10.80
CA ARG A 138 3.83 -17.24 -10.14
C ARG A 138 5.12 -16.56 -9.67
N GLU A 139 5.63 -15.61 -10.44
CA GLU A 139 6.82 -14.81 -10.13
C GLU A 139 6.58 -13.75 -9.05
N MET A 140 5.31 -13.38 -8.81
CA MET A 140 4.86 -12.65 -7.62
C MET A 140 5.13 -13.48 -6.35
N THR A 141 6.39 -13.43 -5.92
CA THR A 141 6.94 -14.10 -4.74
C THR A 141 6.88 -13.21 -3.49
N THR A 142 6.71 -11.90 -3.69
CA THR A 142 6.64 -10.88 -2.64
C THR A 142 5.28 -10.19 -2.64
N PHE A 143 4.25 -10.91 -2.20
CA PHE A 143 3.36 -10.27 -1.24
C PHE A 143 4.08 -10.45 0.09
N GLU A 144 4.83 -9.41 0.50
CA GLU A 144 5.03 -9.19 1.93
C GLU A 144 3.76 -8.48 2.39
N PRO A 145 2.70 -9.18 2.85
CA PRO A 145 1.90 -8.54 3.86
C PRO A 145 2.90 -8.26 4.96
N ASP A 146 3.08 -7.00 5.29
CA ASP A 146 3.86 -6.61 6.45
C ASP A 146 3.30 -7.35 7.68
N GLN A 147 3.78 -8.57 7.92
CA GLN A 147 3.71 -9.25 9.19
C GLN A 147 4.79 -8.64 10.07
N THR A 148 4.83 -7.32 10.12
CA THR A 148 5.45 -6.70 11.28
C THR A 148 4.46 -6.96 12.42
N GLY A 149 4.96 -7.32 13.61
CA GLY A 149 4.11 -7.35 14.81
C GLY A 149 3.63 -5.95 15.24
N GLN A 150 3.55 -5.00 14.30
CA GLN A 150 3.19 -3.61 14.53
C GLN A 150 1.72 -3.43 14.18
N SER A 151 1.04 -2.61 14.97
CA SER A 151 -0.37 -2.33 14.73
C SER A 151 -0.52 -1.43 13.49
N PRO A 152 -1.62 -1.54 12.73
CA PRO A 152 -1.89 -0.69 11.58
C PRO A 152 -1.80 0.81 11.87
N GLU A 153 -2.17 1.22 13.07
CA GLU A 153 -2.07 2.60 13.54
C GLU A 153 -0.61 3.06 13.64
N LEU A 154 0.33 2.15 13.93
CA LEU A 154 1.76 2.48 13.93
C LEU A 154 2.28 2.70 12.50
N PHE A 155 1.78 1.96 11.51
CA PHE A 155 2.10 2.20 10.10
C PHE A 155 1.58 3.55 9.61
N GLY A 156 0.30 3.85 9.88
CA GLY A 156 -0.26 5.15 9.61
C GLY A 156 0.56 6.26 10.29
N LEU A 157 0.89 6.10 11.58
CA LEU A 157 1.68 7.07 12.33
C LEU A 157 3.07 7.28 11.73
N GLU A 158 3.73 6.21 11.32
CA GLU A 158 5.01 6.29 10.62
C GLU A 158 4.93 7.11 9.33
N LYS A 159 3.85 6.94 8.56
CA LYS A 159 3.62 7.72 7.34
C LYS A 159 3.37 9.19 7.64
N PHE A 160 2.56 9.47 8.66
CA PHE A 160 2.34 10.84 9.13
C PHE A 160 3.66 11.51 9.54
N VAL A 161 4.52 10.79 10.28
CA VAL A 161 5.84 11.29 10.70
C VAL A 161 6.76 11.52 9.50
N GLU A 162 6.78 10.60 8.52
CA GLU A 162 7.55 10.74 7.29
C GLU A 162 7.16 12.01 6.52
N GLN A 163 5.86 12.21 6.29
CA GLN A 163 5.35 13.38 5.58
C GLN A 163 5.54 14.68 6.37
N SER A 164 5.44 14.62 7.70
CA SER A 164 5.73 15.76 8.58
C SER A 164 7.20 16.17 8.55
N LEU A 165 8.12 15.22 8.32
CA LEU A 165 9.55 15.49 8.17
C LEU A 165 9.90 16.01 6.77
N SER A 166 9.09 15.68 5.76
CA SER A 166 9.24 16.25 4.42
C SER A 166 9.06 17.77 4.45
N GLY A 167 10.11 18.51 4.11
CA GLY A 167 10.14 19.97 4.20
C GLY A 167 10.33 20.55 5.61
N ALA A 168 10.61 19.74 6.63
CA ALA A 168 10.93 20.23 7.95
C ALA A 168 12.34 20.82 8.03
N ASN A 169 12.49 21.96 8.70
CA ASN A 169 13.79 22.58 8.93
C ASN A 169 14.56 21.82 10.02
N SER A 170 15.76 21.35 9.69
CA SER A 170 16.68 20.79 10.69
C SER A 170 17.30 21.93 11.50
N LYS A 171 16.95 22.05 12.79
CA LYS A 171 17.59 22.99 13.72
C LYS A 171 18.40 22.21 14.77
N PRO A 172 19.59 22.70 15.17
CA PRO A 172 20.24 22.17 16.36
C PRO A 172 19.33 22.42 17.56
N ALA A 173 19.25 21.46 18.48
CA ALA A 173 18.48 21.61 19.71
C ALA A 173 18.86 22.91 20.41
N LYS A 174 17.88 23.73 20.84
CA LYS A 174 18.16 24.93 21.65
C LYS A 174 18.88 24.49 22.91
N ARG A 175 20.21 24.59 22.94
CA ARG A 175 21.01 24.25 24.11
C ARG A 175 20.88 25.40 25.11
N SER A 176 20.32 25.11 26.30
CA SER A 176 20.66 25.93 27.46
C SER A 176 22.15 25.77 27.75
N ALA A 177 22.80 26.83 28.22
CA ALA A 177 24.25 26.83 28.47
C ALA A 177 24.71 25.71 29.44
N ALA A 178 23.81 25.22 30.30
CA ALA A 178 24.09 24.16 31.27
C ALA A 178 24.25 22.74 30.68
N LEU A 179 23.91 22.52 29.40
CA LEU A 179 23.97 21.20 28.74
C LEU A 179 25.21 21.00 27.86
N ILE A 180 26.15 21.95 27.88
CA ILE A 180 27.34 21.96 27.01
C ILE A 180 28.36 20.88 27.44
N GLU A 181 28.40 20.48 28.70
CA GLU A 181 29.41 19.52 29.21
C GLU A 181 29.14 18.05 28.86
N ASN A 182 27.92 17.67 28.47
CA ASN A 182 27.56 16.28 28.16
C ASN A 182 27.24 16.07 26.67
N ALA A 183 28.12 16.56 25.79
CA ALA A 183 27.96 16.52 24.34
C ALA A 183 28.22 15.13 23.73
N ALA A 184 27.32 14.18 23.98
CA ALA A 184 27.24 12.91 23.27
C ALA A 184 25.82 12.68 22.71
N SER A 185 25.46 13.42 21.65
CA SER A 185 24.64 12.92 20.52
C SER A 185 24.10 14.07 19.67
N GLY A 186 24.27 13.97 18.35
CA GLY A 186 23.69 14.87 17.34
C GLY A 186 22.18 14.67 17.17
N VAL A 187 21.39 15.00 18.19
CA VAL A 187 19.92 15.04 18.07
C VAL A 187 19.55 16.29 17.28
N LYS A 188 19.38 16.14 15.95
CA LYS A 188 18.74 17.16 15.11
C LYS A 188 17.28 17.29 15.57
N GLU A 189 16.87 18.50 15.95
CA GLU A 189 15.46 18.84 16.16
C GLU A 189 14.88 19.25 14.81
N TYR A 190 13.74 18.68 14.44
CA TYR A 190 13.01 19.10 13.23
C TYR A 190 11.94 20.09 13.64
N SER A 191 11.67 21.07 12.80
CA SER A 191 10.55 21.98 13.01
C SER A 191 9.83 22.24 11.69
N LYS A 192 8.51 22.12 11.74
CA LYS A 192 7.59 22.44 10.64
C LYS A 192 6.35 23.06 11.27
N TRP A 193 5.66 23.94 10.55
CA TRP A 193 4.47 24.64 11.02
C TRP A 193 4.63 25.32 12.39
N GLY A 194 5.84 25.79 12.72
CA GLY A 194 6.13 26.38 14.03
C GLY A 194 6.08 25.41 15.22
N ILE A 195 5.89 24.11 15.01
CA ILE A 195 5.91 23.09 16.06
C ILE A 195 7.24 22.31 16.05
N PRO A 196 7.76 21.90 17.23
CA PRO A 196 8.94 21.05 17.32
C PRO A 196 8.55 19.59 17.04
N ILE A 197 9.13 19.00 16.01
CA ILE A 197 8.90 17.62 15.56
C ILE A 197 10.05 16.73 16.03
N GLY A 198 9.76 15.74 16.86
CA GLY A 198 10.78 14.81 17.32
C GLY A 198 10.26 13.68 18.21
N PRO A 199 11.08 12.63 18.41
CA PRO A 199 10.67 11.41 19.11
C PRO A 199 10.36 11.59 20.60
N LYS A 200 10.77 12.71 21.19
CA LYS A 200 10.52 13.08 22.60
C LYS A 200 9.69 14.36 22.74
N SER A 201 9.18 14.90 21.62
CA SER A 201 8.42 16.16 21.63
C SER A 201 7.02 15.90 22.18
N LYS A 202 6.75 16.39 23.41
CA LYS A 202 5.42 16.31 24.02
C LYS A 202 4.38 17.05 23.18
N ILE A 203 4.75 18.23 22.67
CA ILE A 203 3.89 19.07 21.81
C ILE A 203 3.53 18.32 20.53
N PHE A 204 4.51 17.68 19.86
CA PHE A 204 4.23 16.91 18.65
C PHE A 204 3.32 15.71 18.92
N ARG A 205 3.48 15.02 20.05
CA ARG A 205 2.57 13.93 20.41
C ARG A 205 1.14 14.43 20.65
N LEU A 206 0.97 15.53 21.38
CA LEU A 206 -0.35 16.15 21.57
C LEU A 206 -0.98 16.56 20.24
N PHE A 207 -0.19 17.17 19.36
CA PHE A 207 -0.59 17.54 18.01
C PHE A 207 -1.10 16.33 17.23
N VAL A 208 -0.29 15.28 17.12
CA VAL A 208 -0.62 14.07 16.35
C VAL A 208 -1.86 13.37 16.92
N ASN A 209 -1.97 13.26 18.25
CA ASN A 209 -3.15 12.67 18.89
C ASN A 209 -4.44 13.46 18.60
N SER A 210 -4.34 14.79 18.56
CA SER A 210 -5.48 15.67 18.26
C SER A 210 -5.88 15.59 16.78
N VAL A 211 -4.90 15.56 15.87
CA VAL A 211 -5.15 15.45 14.43
C VAL A 211 -5.74 14.09 14.07
N LEU A 212 -5.14 13.01 14.58
CA LEU A 212 -5.48 11.64 14.20
C LEU A 212 -6.61 11.02 15.03
N LYS A 213 -7.11 11.71 16.07
CA LYS A 213 -8.10 11.19 17.04
C LYS A 213 -7.67 9.88 17.70
N GLU A 214 -6.37 9.73 17.90
CA GLU A 214 -5.74 8.54 18.47
C GLU A 214 -4.96 8.86 19.74
N ASN A 215 -4.75 7.86 20.59
CA ASN A 215 -4.02 8.01 21.86
C ASN A 215 -2.61 7.42 21.79
N PHE A 216 -1.78 7.92 20.88
CA PHE A 216 -0.42 7.42 20.76
C PHE A 216 0.41 7.74 22.01
N THR A 217 1.08 6.71 22.52
CA THR A 217 2.03 6.80 23.62
C THR A 217 3.36 7.42 23.15
N GLU A 218 4.18 7.89 24.10
CA GLU A 218 5.55 8.35 23.78
C GLU A 218 6.36 7.24 23.11
N TYR A 219 6.17 5.99 23.55
CA TYR A 219 6.84 4.83 22.99
C TYR A 219 6.50 4.64 21.50
N GLN A 220 5.21 4.69 21.13
CA GLN A 220 4.76 4.53 19.75
C GLN A 220 5.31 5.63 18.84
N VAL A 221 5.24 6.90 19.28
CA VAL A 221 5.83 8.01 18.51
C VAL A 221 7.34 7.79 18.34
N ARG A 222 8.06 7.41 19.39
CA ARG A 222 9.50 7.15 19.32
C ARG A 222 9.85 5.99 18.38
N GLU A 223 9.10 4.90 18.40
CA GLU A 223 9.29 3.78 17.48
C GLU A 223 9.00 4.20 16.04
N ALA A 224 7.95 4.98 15.79
CA ALA A 224 7.66 5.50 14.44
C ALA A 224 8.85 6.31 13.88
N PHE A 225 9.40 7.25 14.66
CA PHE A 225 10.61 8.00 14.26
C PHE A 225 11.82 7.09 13.98
N LYS A 226 12.01 6.05 14.79
CA LYS A 226 13.12 5.10 14.62
C LYS A 226 12.97 4.33 13.31
N ASN A 227 11.76 3.92 12.94
CA ASN A 227 11.50 3.18 11.71
C ASN A 227 11.59 4.07 10.47
N VAL A 228 11.02 5.27 10.52
CA VAL A 228 11.17 6.29 9.48
C VAL A 228 12.64 6.61 9.24
N ARG A 229 13.45 6.81 10.30
CA ARG A 229 14.90 7.02 10.17
C ARG A 229 15.64 5.83 9.55
N LYS A 230 15.25 4.59 9.87
CA LYS A 230 15.83 3.39 9.25
C LYS A 230 15.54 3.37 7.74
N ARG A 231 14.32 3.71 7.31
CA ARG A 231 13.95 3.82 5.89
C ARG A 231 14.77 4.90 5.17
N PHE A 232 14.87 6.10 5.74
CA PHE A 232 15.72 7.17 5.16
C PHE A 232 17.21 6.82 5.06
N ARG A 233 17.76 6.03 6.00
CA ARG A 233 19.15 5.59 5.93
C ARG A 233 19.36 4.54 4.85
N ARG A 234 18.43 3.60 4.68
CA ARG A 234 18.50 2.57 3.62
C ARG A 234 18.43 3.17 2.22
N ASN A 235 17.56 4.17 2.02
CA ASN A 235 17.37 4.79 0.71
C ASN A 235 18.51 5.76 0.31
N ASN A 236 19.35 6.18 1.27
CA ASN A 236 20.50 7.06 1.04
C ASN A 236 21.86 6.35 1.20
N SER A 237 21.88 5.02 1.30
CA SER A 237 23.13 4.26 1.23
C SER A 237 23.53 4.07 -0.23
N PRO A 238 24.68 4.63 -0.68
CA PRO A 238 25.20 4.35 -2.01
C PRO A 238 25.79 2.93 -1.98
N GLY A 239 25.00 1.95 -2.41
CA GLY A 239 25.45 0.56 -2.50
C GLY A 239 24.37 -0.41 -2.07
N GLY A 240 23.52 -0.80 -3.02
CA GLY A 240 22.41 -1.72 -2.76
C GLY A 240 21.90 -2.44 -4.01
N ARG A 241 22.83 -2.86 -4.88
CA ARG A 241 22.70 -3.67 -6.12
C ARG A 241 21.92 -3.08 -7.28
#